data_AF-A0A258BNH1-F1
#
_entry.id   AF-A0A258BNH1-F1
#
_cell.length_a   1.000
_cell.length_b   1.000
_cell.length_c   1.000
_cell.angle_alpha   90.00
_cell.angle_beta   90.00
_cell.angle_gamma   90.00
#
_symmetry.space_group_name_H-M   'P 1'
#
loop_
_entity.id
_entity.type
_entity.pdbx_description
1 polymer ?
#
loop_
_entity_poly.entity_id
_entity_poly.type
_entity_poly.pdbx_seq_one_letter_code
_entity_poly.pdbx_strand_id
1 'polypeptide(L)'
;MENRRKPAPPAATLDINCDCKEYIIDYLERAFPTRQMQIFKDDTGTPRSLPMTDENGNPVYNPEAEAARADLIETLCAMPPIMSALDALLEHFGHDTVAEVTGRTKRLITASDGRQKLESRSARTSQAEAAAFQAGRKRILVFSDAGGTGRSYHASLDAVNQEQRVHLLLEPGWRADRAIQGLGRTHRTHQATTPLFRPVTTDCKGELRFTSTIARRLDSLGALTRGQRQTGGQGLFDPADNLESEYACAALLSWFDLLAGGKLASTTLDEFQHRTGLELVDKDGVLKDEMPPIQRWLNRILALPIALQNSIFDEFLALIETRVSAARDAGRFDVGVETILVDRATLIDDVVLRTDSLTGATSHLLTIEIERRRNPISLDRILRIADGDGSATFMINRKSGKSALRTKARALMEEKEGTPIPRVELMRPTRNEYMREDDLYESSWEEVTREAFSAAWAGEVEAVRQTVDSETIRLATGLLLP
;
A
#
# COMPACT_ATOMS: atom_id res chain seq x y z
N MET A 1 -51.85 34.55 37.15
CA MET A 1 -52.17 33.66 36.01
C MET A 1 -52.29 34.56 34.80
N GLU A 2 -51.59 34.41 33.68
CA GLU A 2 -50.95 33.25 33.05
C GLU A 2 -49.54 33.63 32.56
N ASN A 3 -48.58 32.72 32.76
CA ASN A 3 -47.26 32.78 32.16
C ASN A 3 -47.28 31.85 30.93
N ARG A 4 -47.49 32.39 29.73
CA ARG A 4 -47.39 31.63 28.47
C ARG A 4 -46.12 32.02 27.74
N ARG A 5 -44.99 31.42 28.15
CA ARG A 5 -43.83 31.28 27.26
C ARG A 5 -44.29 30.44 26.06
N LYS A 6 -44.24 31.03 24.87
CA LYS A 6 -44.39 30.31 23.60
C LYS A 6 -43.45 29.10 23.60
N PRO A 7 -43.88 27.92 23.13
CA PRO A 7 -42.96 26.81 22.92
C PRO A 7 -41.91 27.24 21.90
N ALA A 8 -40.64 27.01 22.20
CA ALA A 8 -39.58 27.11 21.20
C ALA A 8 -39.91 26.15 20.04
N PRO A 9 -39.54 26.50 18.78
CA PRO A 9 -39.75 25.60 17.67
C PRO A 9 -39.04 24.26 17.95
N PRO A 10 -39.58 23.12 17.46
CA PRO A 10 -38.83 21.87 17.46
C PRO A 10 -37.49 22.15 16.77
N ALA A 11 -36.39 21.87 17.46
CA ALA A 11 -35.05 22.07 16.93
C ALA A 11 -34.98 21.36 15.57
N ALA A 12 -34.81 22.14 14.50
CA ALA A 12 -34.56 21.59 13.18
C ALA A 12 -33.35 20.67 13.29
N THR A 13 -33.51 19.40 12.91
CA THR A 13 -32.38 18.50 12.73
C THR A 13 -31.43 19.21 11.77
N LEU A 14 -30.22 19.50 12.23
CA LEU A 14 -29.18 20.10 11.40
C LEU A 14 -28.88 19.10 10.29
N ASP A 15 -29.37 19.32 9.08
CA ASP A 15 -29.01 18.51 7.92
C ASP A 15 -27.60 18.90 7.44
N ILE A 16 -26.60 18.59 8.26
CA ILE A 16 -25.19 18.87 7.98
C ILE A 16 -24.61 17.63 7.30
N ASN A 17 -24.36 17.75 6.01
CA ASN A 17 -23.65 16.73 5.24
C ASN A 17 -22.13 16.86 5.47
N CYS A 18 -21.51 15.87 6.11
CA CYS A 18 -20.06 15.81 6.35
C CYS A 18 -19.34 15.07 5.22
N ASP A 19 -19.53 15.52 3.98
CA ASP A 19 -18.96 14.91 2.79
C ASP A 19 -17.54 15.41 2.50
N CYS A 20 -16.65 14.52 2.06
CA CYS A 20 -15.31 14.89 1.60
C CYS A 20 -15.32 15.72 0.30
N LYS A 21 -16.44 15.77 -0.44
CA LYS A 21 -16.61 16.58 -1.65
C LYS A 21 -16.36 18.07 -1.43
N GLU A 22 -16.59 18.61 -0.24
CA GLU A 22 -16.37 20.03 0.07
C GLU A 22 -14.93 20.46 -0.25
N TYR A 23 -13.94 19.60 0.03
CA TYR A 23 -12.53 19.88 -0.30
C TYR A 23 -12.28 19.96 -1.81
N ILE A 24 -12.95 19.11 -2.59
CA ILE A 24 -12.85 19.10 -4.05
C ILE A 24 -13.53 20.34 -4.61
N ILE A 25 -14.70 20.69 -4.09
CA ILE A 25 -15.45 21.89 -4.51
C ILE A 25 -14.62 23.15 -4.23
N ASP A 26 -14.10 23.33 -3.02
CA ASP A 26 -13.25 24.49 -2.68
C ASP A 26 -11.99 24.55 -3.54
N TYR A 27 -11.41 23.39 -3.87
CA TYR A 27 -10.29 23.33 -4.82
C TYR A 27 -10.70 23.79 -6.23
N LEU A 28 -11.83 23.31 -6.77
CA LEU A 28 -12.31 23.69 -8.10
C LEU A 28 -12.68 25.17 -8.15
N GLU A 29 -13.32 25.71 -7.11
CA GLU A 29 -13.65 27.13 -7.04
C GLU A 29 -12.41 28.02 -7.12
N ARG A 30 -11.31 27.61 -6.47
CA ARG A 30 -10.08 28.41 -6.37
C ARG A 30 -9.07 28.17 -7.50
N ALA A 31 -8.97 26.93 -7.98
CA ALA A 31 -7.86 26.49 -8.83
C ALA A 31 -8.27 26.07 -10.24
N PHE A 32 -9.57 25.92 -10.54
CA PHE A 32 -10.00 25.58 -11.89
C PHE A 32 -9.63 26.72 -12.87
N PRO A 33 -8.94 26.42 -13.98
CA PRO A 33 -8.41 27.43 -14.88
C PRO A 33 -9.53 28.11 -15.67
N THR A 34 -9.99 29.25 -15.18
CA THR A 34 -11.04 30.08 -15.81
C THR A 34 -10.49 31.33 -16.49
N ARG A 35 -9.21 31.67 -16.27
CA ARG A 35 -8.59 32.87 -16.82
C ARG A 35 -8.26 32.66 -18.30
N GLN A 36 -8.68 33.61 -19.13
CA GLN A 36 -8.38 33.60 -20.56
C GLN A 36 -6.86 33.76 -20.77
N MET A 37 -6.29 32.94 -21.64
CA MET A 37 -4.88 33.02 -22.04
C MET A 37 -4.77 33.68 -23.41
N GLN A 38 -3.75 34.52 -23.60
CA GLN A 38 -3.37 35.10 -24.88
C GLN A 38 -2.07 34.45 -25.35
N ILE A 39 -2.05 33.98 -26.60
CA ILE A 39 -0.86 33.42 -27.23
C ILE A 39 -0.07 34.56 -27.88
N PHE A 40 1.22 34.67 -27.57
CA PHE A 40 2.16 35.54 -28.25
C PHE A 40 3.35 34.71 -28.72
N LYS A 41 4.06 35.18 -29.76
CA LYS A 41 5.32 34.56 -30.18
C LYS A 41 6.46 35.33 -29.56
N ASP A 42 7.37 34.62 -28.91
CA ASP A 42 8.63 35.21 -28.46
C ASP A 42 9.58 35.44 -29.65
N ASP A 43 10.72 36.09 -29.40
CA ASP A 43 11.73 36.39 -30.42
C ASP A 43 12.35 35.13 -31.07
N THR A 44 12.07 33.94 -30.51
CA THR A 44 12.49 32.64 -31.06
C THR A 44 11.43 32.00 -31.96
N GLY A 45 10.27 32.64 -32.12
CA GLY A 45 9.13 32.13 -32.88
C GLY A 45 8.32 31.08 -32.12
N THR A 46 8.65 30.82 -30.85
CA THR A 46 7.96 29.83 -30.01
C THR A 46 6.68 30.46 -29.46
N PRO A 47 5.50 29.85 -29.66
CA PRO A 47 4.26 30.33 -29.08
C PRO A 47 4.31 30.16 -27.55
N ARG A 48 4.16 31.26 -26.82
CA ARG A 48 4.01 31.31 -25.37
C ARG A 48 2.63 31.85 -25.02
N SER A 49 2.10 31.47 -23.86
CA SER A 49 0.82 31.96 -23.36
C SER A 49 0.99 32.79 -22.11
N LEU A 50 0.27 33.91 -22.01
CA LEU A 50 0.18 34.73 -20.80
C LEU A 50 -1.30 34.98 -20.45
N PRO A 51 -1.62 35.15 -19.16
CA PRO A 51 -2.97 35.48 -18.75
C PRO A 51 -3.40 36.84 -19.31
N MET A 52 -4.55 36.89 -19.95
CA MET A 52 -5.08 38.10 -20.59
C MET A 52 -5.59 39.11 -19.54
N THR A 53 -5.43 40.39 -19.84
CA THR A 53 -5.99 41.52 -19.10
C THR A 53 -6.72 42.46 -20.03
N ASP A 54 -7.79 43.09 -19.55
CA ASP A 54 -8.52 44.11 -20.29
C ASP A 54 -7.75 45.45 -20.34
N GLU A 55 -8.31 46.46 -21.03
CA GLU A 55 -7.73 47.81 -21.16
C GLU A 55 -7.55 48.53 -19.81
N ASN A 56 -8.25 48.09 -18.76
CA ASN A 56 -8.18 48.64 -17.40
C ASN A 56 -7.25 47.82 -16.48
N GLY A 57 -6.62 46.77 -17.00
CA GLY A 57 -5.75 45.87 -16.25
C GLY A 57 -6.47 44.77 -15.45
N ASN A 58 -7.78 44.58 -15.63
CA ASN A 58 -8.52 43.52 -14.95
C ASN A 58 -8.30 42.16 -15.63
N PRO A 59 -8.32 41.05 -14.87
CA PRO A 59 -8.26 39.70 -15.45
C PRO A 59 -9.45 39.44 -16.39
N VAL A 60 -9.18 38.89 -17.56
CA VAL A 60 -10.21 38.40 -18.48
C VAL A 60 -10.49 36.93 -18.19
N TYR A 61 -11.76 36.57 -18.03
CA TYR A 61 -12.21 35.20 -17.81
C TYR A 61 -12.84 34.62 -19.08
N ASN A 62 -12.65 33.32 -19.28
CA ASN A 62 -13.24 32.58 -20.40
C ASN A 62 -14.62 32.06 -19.99
N PRO A 63 -15.73 32.50 -20.64
CA PRO A 63 -17.08 32.09 -20.28
C PRO A 63 -17.32 30.57 -20.37
N GLU A 64 -16.72 29.89 -21.35
CA GLU A 64 -16.84 28.43 -21.50
C GLU A 64 -16.13 27.69 -20.36
N ALA A 65 -14.97 28.18 -19.93
CA ALA A 65 -14.25 27.60 -18.80
C ALA A 65 -14.96 27.84 -17.46
N GLU A 66 -15.61 29.00 -17.30
CA GLU A 66 -16.45 29.28 -16.13
C GLU A 66 -17.70 28.40 -16.10
N ALA A 67 -18.34 28.19 -17.25
CA ALA A 67 -19.45 27.26 -17.38
C ALA A 67 -19.02 25.81 -17.07
N ALA A 68 -17.90 25.35 -17.65
CA ALA A 68 -17.36 24.02 -17.39
C ALA A 68 -17.03 23.79 -15.90
N ARG A 69 -16.50 24.81 -15.20
CA ARG A 69 -16.29 24.76 -13.74
C ARG A 69 -17.63 24.60 -13.02
N ALA A 70 -18.62 25.41 -13.37
CA ALA A 70 -19.93 25.40 -12.72
C ALA A 70 -20.64 24.05 -12.92
N ASP A 71 -20.67 23.54 -14.15
CA ASP A 71 -21.28 22.25 -14.49
C ASP A 71 -20.62 21.08 -13.76
N LEU A 72 -19.28 21.11 -13.62
CA LEU A 72 -18.54 20.11 -12.87
C LEU A 72 -18.86 20.15 -11.37
N ILE A 73 -18.92 21.36 -10.79
CA ILE A 73 -19.31 21.53 -9.38
C ILE A 73 -20.74 21.05 -9.16
N GLU A 74 -21.67 21.39 -10.05
CA GLU A 74 -23.07 20.93 -9.98
C GLU A 74 -23.15 19.40 -10.01
N THR A 75 -22.42 18.77 -10.94
CA THR A 75 -22.36 17.30 -11.06
C THR A 75 -21.83 16.66 -9.78
N LEU A 76 -20.75 17.20 -9.20
CA LEU A 76 -20.19 16.71 -7.94
C LEU A 76 -21.15 16.88 -6.77
N CYS A 77 -21.84 18.02 -6.68
CA CYS A 77 -22.85 18.28 -5.67
C CYS A 77 -24.04 17.31 -5.77
N ALA A 78 -24.41 16.88 -6.98
CA ALA A 78 -25.48 15.91 -7.22
C ALA A 78 -25.10 14.46 -6.86
N MET A 79 -23.82 14.14 -6.70
CA MET A 79 -23.39 12.80 -6.30
C MET A 79 -23.87 12.44 -4.89
N PRO A 80 -24.10 11.16 -4.56
CA PRO A 80 -24.39 10.73 -3.20
C PRO A 80 -23.33 11.21 -2.19
N PRO A 81 -23.69 11.42 -0.92
CA PRO A 81 -22.73 11.80 0.09
C PRO A 81 -21.68 10.71 0.29
N ILE A 82 -20.40 11.08 0.26
CA ILE A 82 -19.29 10.17 0.56
C ILE A 82 -18.83 10.41 2.00
N MET A 83 -19.13 9.45 2.86
CA MET A 83 -18.77 9.52 4.27
C MET A 83 -17.26 9.34 4.46
N SER A 84 -16.66 10.17 5.32
CA SER A 84 -15.26 9.99 5.70
C SER A 84 -15.07 8.72 6.55
N ALA A 85 -13.88 8.10 6.49
CA ALA A 85 -13.57 6.92 7.29
C ALA A 85 -13.74 7.18 8.81
N LEU A 86 -13.38 8.38 9.28
CA LEU A 86 -13.56 8.77 10.67
C LEU A 86 -15.04 8.82 11.06
N ASP A 87 -15.88 9.45 10.23
CA ASP A 87 -17.31 9.58 10.51
C ASP A 87 -17.99 8.20 10.48
N ALA A 88 -17.61 7.32 9.54
CA ALA A 88 -18.11 5.94 9.48
C ALA A 88 -17.74 5.14 10.75
N LEU A 89 -16.51 5.30 11.26
CA LEU A 89 -16.10 4.68 12.51
C LEU A 89 -16.86 5.24 13.72
N LEU A 90 -17.08 6.55 13.77
CA LEU A 90 -17.81 7.20 14.85
C LEU A 90 -19.30 6.82 14.84
N GLU A 91 -19.91 6.70 13.67
CA GLU A 91 -21.30 6.26 13.51
C GLU A 91 -21.46 4.80 13.94
N HIS A 92 -20.55 3.92 13.50
CA HIS A 92 -20.65 2.49 13.78
C HIS A 92 -20.35 2.14 15.25
N PHE A 93 -19.27 2.69 15.82
CA PHE A 93 -18.81 2.33 17.17
C PHE A 93 -19.27 3.30 18.26
N GLY A 94 -19.77 4.46 17.87
CA GLY A 94 -20.20 5.51 18.78
C GLY A 94 -19.06 6.33 19.38
N HIS A 95 -19.41 7.55 19.79
CA HIS A 95 -18.50 8.51 20.39
C HIS A 95 -17.99 8.08 21.77
N ASP A 96 -18.67 7.18 22.47
CA ASP A 96 -18.25 6.68 23.78
C ASP A 96 -17.13 5.64 23.67
N THR A 97 -17.06 4.91 22.56
CA THR A 97 -16.05 3.85 22.33
C THR A 97 -14.79 4.39 21.66
N VAL A 98 -14.96 5.41 20.79
CA VAL A 98 -13.90 5.96 19.94
C VAL A 98 -13.33 7.25 20.54
N ALA A 99 -12.02 7.26 20.76
CA ALA A 99 -11.24 8.42 21.15
C ALA A 99 -10.74 9.15 19.90
N GLU A 100 -11.22 10.39 19.70
CA GLU A 100 -10.87 11.17 18.53
C GLU A 100 -9.75 12.18 18.85
N VAL A 101 -8.58 11.99 18.24
CA VAL A 101 -7.40 12.86 18.37
C VAL A 101 -6.96 13.37 17.00
N THR A 102 -7.90 14.02 16.32
CA THR A 102 -7.71 14.63 15.00
C THR A 102 -7.64 16.16 15.09
N GLY A 103 -7.29 16.81 13.97
CA GLY A 103 -7.31 18.27 13.82
C GLY A 103 -8.69 18.91 13.64
N ARG A 104 -9.79 18.12 13.62
CA ARG A 104 -11.15 18.69 13.50
C ARG A 104 -11.47 19.58 14.71
N THR A 105 -11.97 20.78 14.42
CA THR A 105 -12.41 21.76 15.45
C THR A 105 -13.86 21.59 15.83
N LYS A 106 -14.64 20.83 15.05
CA LYS A 106 -16.03 20.48 15.32
C LYS A 106 -16.33 19.04 14.89
N ARG A 107 -17.27 18.39 15.58
CA ARG A 107 -17.83 17.08 15.21
C ARG A 107 -19.34 17.07 15.39
N LEU A 108 -20.01 16.21 14.64
CA LEU A 108 -21.44 15.97 14.74
C LEU A 108 -21.67 14.77 15.67
N ILE A 109 -22.46 14.95 16.72
CA ILE A 109 -22.85 13.88 17.64
C ILE A 109 -24.33 13.62 17.46
N THR A 110 -24.68 12.40 17.06
CA THR A 110 -26.06 11.93 17.04
C THR A 110 -26.39 11.33 18.40
N ALA A 111 -27.33 11.93 19.12
CA ALA A 111 -27.84 11.41 20.36
C ALA A 111 -28.73 10.18 20.11
N SER A 112 -28.98 9.39 21.16
CA SER A 112 -29.82 8.17 21.09
C SER A 112 -31.26 8.42 20.64
N ASP A 113 -31.73 9.67 20.71
CA ASP A 113 -33.05 10.11 20.24
C ASP A 113 -33.03 10.63 18.80
N GLY A 114 -31.92 10.43 18.06
CA GLY A 114 -31.74 10.87 16.68
C GLY A 114 -31.40 12.35 16.53
N ARG A 115 -31.38 13.14 17.61
CA ARG A 115 -30.99 14.55 17.52
C ARG A 115 -29.51 14.69 17.29
N GLN A 116 -29.16 15.51 16.30
CA GLN A 116 -27.78 15.85 16.02
C GLN A 116 -27.37 17.12 16.77
N LYS A 117 -26.17 17.08 17.35
CA LYS A 117 -25.55 18.19 18.06
C LYS A 117 -24.15 18.42 17.52
N LEU A 118 -23.85 19.66 17.16
CA LEU A 118 -22.50 20.07 16.84
C LEU A 118 -21.69 20.31 18.12
N GLU A 119 -20.60 19.60 18.30
CA GLU A 119 -19.68 19.74 19.43
C GLU A 119 -18.37 20.39 18.98
N SER A 120 -17.93 21.43 19.70
CA SER A 120 -16.62 22.04 19.50
C SER A 120 -15.52 21.20 20.15
N ARG A 121 -14.44 20.98 19.39
CA ARG A 121 -13.24 20.27 19.83
C ARG A 121 -12.08 21.24 20.00
N SER A 122 -11.27 20.97 21.01
CA SER A 122 -10.07 21.74 21.35
C SER A 122 -8.92 20.81 21.67
N ALA A 123 -7.70 21.34 21.79
CA ALA A 123 -6.55 20.57 22.25
C ALA A 123 -6.79 19.89 23.61
N ARG A 124 -7.59 20.50 24.49
CA ARG A 124 -8.01 19.93 25.78
C ARG A 124 -8.94 18.75 25.59
N THR A 125 -9.90 18.83 24.68
CA THR A 125 -10.79 17.71 24.32
C THR A 125 -9.97 16.53 23.82
N SER A 126 -9.04 16.76 22.89
CA SER A 126 -8.14 15.71 22.39
C SER A 126 -7.27 15.08 23.48
N GLN A 127 -6.86 15.85 24.50
CA GLN A 127 -6.12 15.32 25.65
C GLN A 127 -7.00 14.43 26.54
N ALA A 128 -8.24 14.83 26.78
CA ALA A 128 -9.20 14.02 27.53
C ALA A 128 -9.52 12.71 26.80
N GLU A 129 -9.69 12.76 25.48
CA GLU A 129 -9.90 11.59 24.61
C GLU A 129 -8.71 10.60 24.69
N ALA A 130 -7.48 11.11 24.54
CA ALA A 130 -6.27 10.29 24.67
C ALA A 130 -6.12 9.68 26.07
N ALA A 131 -6.42 10.44 27.12
CA ALA A 131 -6.39 9.95 28.50
C ALA A 131 -7.47 8.88 28.74
N ALA A 132 -8.66 9.02 28.15
CA ALA A 132 -9.71 8.02 28.24
C ALA A 132 -9.31 6.70 27.56
N PHE A 133 -8.60 6.77 26.43
CA PHE A 133 -8.03 5.60 25.76
C PHE A 133 -6.95 4.90 26.61
N GLN A 134 -5.99 5.67 27.15
CA GLN A 134 -4.92 5.11 28.00
C GLN A 134 -5.44 4.57 29.35
N ALA A 135 -6.57 5.10 29.83
CA ALA A 135 -7.28 4.56 31.00
C ALA A 135 -8.16 3.34 30.69
N GLY A 136 -8.27 2.93 29.42
CA GLY A 136 -9.11 1.80 28.99
C GLY A 136 -10.61 2.09 28.94
N ARG A 137 -11.02 3.34 29.19
CA ARG A 137 -12.43 3.78 29.09
C ARG A 137 -12.91 3.80 27.65
N LYS A 138 -12.02 4.15 26.72
CA LYS A 138 -12.26 4.08 25.27
C LYS A 138 -11.37 3.01 24.67
N ARG A 139 -11.95 2.19 23.78
CA ARG A 139 -11.29 1.01 23.20
C ARG A 139 -10.57 1.30 21.89
N ILE A 140 -11.07 2.29 21.15
CA ILE A 140 -10.56 2.66 19.83
C ILE A 140 -9.99 4.07 19.94
N LEU A 141 -8.86 4.33 19.31
CA LEU A 141 -8.31 5.68 19.17
C LEU A 141 -8.01 5.94 17.70
N VAL A 142 -8.55 7.04 17.18
CA VAL A 142 -8.28 7.53 15.83
C VAL A 142 -7.50 8.84 15.96
N PHE A 143 -6.36 8.94 15.29
CA PHE A 143 -5.55 10.15 15.31
C PHE A 143 -5.11 10.53 13.90
N SER A 144 -4.92 11.83 13.68
CA SER A 144 -4.33 12.37 12.46
C SER A 144 -3.06 13.16 12.78
N ASP A 145 -2.27 13.47 11.75
CA ASP A 145 -1.00 14.21 11.87
C ASP A 145 -1.18 15.54 12.64
N ALA A 146 -2.26 16.25 12.34
CA ALA A 146 -2.60 17.53 12.96
C ALA A 146 -3.04 17.42 14.44
N GLY A 147 -3.57 16.27 14.87
CA GLY A 147 -4.06 16.07 16.23
C GLY A 147 -3.09 15.30 17.15
N GLY A 148 -2.20 14.48 16.57
CA GLY A 148 -1.32 13.56 17.28
C GLY A 148 0.04 14.12 17.71
N THR A 149 0.37 15.37 17.36
CA THR A 149 1.70 15.93 17.63
C THR A 149 2.03 15.90 19.12
N GLY A 150 3.21 15.37 19.46
CA GLY A 150 3.71 15.31 20.84
C GLY A 150 3.07 14.26 21.75
N ARG A 151 2.11 13.46 21.28
CA ARG A 151 1.40 12.47 22.11
C ARG A 151 1.91 11.05 21.93
N SER A 152 1.56 10.17 22.87
CA SER A 152 1.97 8.77 22.89
C SER A 152 0.81 7.86 23.28
N TYR A 153 0.57 6.83 22.49
CA TYR A 153 -0.59 5.92 22.55
C TYR A 153 -0.17 4.44 22.72
N HIS A 154 1.12 4.18 22.87
CA HIS A 154 1.65 2.85 23.15
C HIS A 154 1.07 2.27 24.44
N ALA A 155 1.11 0.95 24.57
CA ALA A 155 0.76 0.21 25.78
C ALA A 155 1.84 0.41 26.85
N SER A 156 1.93 1.62 27.39
CA SER A 156 2.93 1.98 28.41
C SER A 156 2.75 1.13 29.67
N LEU A 157 3.86 0.75 30.31
CA LEU A 157 3.84 0.11 31.63
C LEU A 157 3.23 1.01 32.72
N ASP A 158 3.21 2.33 32.50
CA ASP A 158 2.59 3.31 33.40
C ASP A 158 1.09 3.52 33.14
N ALA A 159 0.57 3.02 32.01
CA ALA A 159 -0.84 3.15 31.65
C ALA A 159 -1.66 2.00 32.26
N VAL A 160 -2.93 2.28 32.56
CA VAL A 160 -3.90 1.25 33.01
C VAL A 160 -4.20 0.29 31.88
N ASN A 161 -4.42 0.80 30.67
CA ASN A 161 -4.64 -0.02 29.49
C ASN A 161 -3.31 -0.47 28.88
N GLN A 162 -2.88 -1.69 29.20
CA GLN A 162 -1.62 -2.29 28.70
C GLN A 162 -1.82 -3.30 27.56
N GLU A 163 -3.04 -3.38 27.02
CA GLU A 163 -3.38 -4.36 25.98
C GLU A 163 -2.61 -4.11 24.68
N GLN A 164 -2.39 -5.17 23.90
CA GLN A 164 -1.66 -5.06 22.64
C GLN A 164 -2.36 -4.09 21.68
N ARG A 165 -1.60 -3.10 21.18
CA ARG A 165 -2.12 -2.13 20.22
C ARG A 165 -2.16 -2.77 18.84
N VAL A 166 -3.33 -2.79 18.21
CA VAL A 166 -3.47 -3.09 16.78
C VAL A 166 -3.61 -1.75 16.05
N HIS A 167 -2.53 -1.32 15.41
CA HIS A 167 -2.47 -0.05 14.70
C HIS A 167 -2.88 -0.28 13.25
N LEU A 168 -4.07 0.20 12.89
CA LEU A 168 -4.58 0.21 11.53
C LEU A 168 -4.09 1.49 10.83
N LEU A 169 -3.29 1.33 9.77
CA LEU A 169 -2.85 2.45 8.95
C LEU A 169 -3.82 2.59 7.76
N LEU A 170 -4.82 3.47 7.92
CA LEU A 170 -5.88 3.71 6.94
C LEU A 170 -5.43 4.65 5.82
N GLU A 171 -4.88 5.81 6.19
CA GLU A 171 -4.45 6.85 5.25
C GLU A 171 -2.94 7.08 5.41
N PRO A 172 -2.12 6.23 4.79
CA PRO A 172 -0.70 6.47 4.72
C PRO A 172 -0.43 7.79 3.98
N GLY A 173 -0.04 8.85 4.70
CA GLY A 173 0.31 10.11 4.07
C GLY A 173 1.39 9.93 2.98
N TRP A 174 1.37 10.78 1.96
CA TRP A 174 2.30 10.78 0.80
C TRP A 174 3.78 10.76 1.15
N ARG A 175 4.09 11.24 2.35
CA ARG A 175 5.43 11.32 2.91
C ARG A 175 5.61 10.21 3.93
N ALA A 176 6.37 9.19 3.56
CA ALA A 176 6.59 8.04 4.41
C ALA A 176 7.27 8.42 5.76
N ASP A 177 8.01 9.53 5.85
CA ASP A 177 8.53 10.06 7.12
C ASP A 177 7.42 10.49 8.09
N ARG A 178 6.31 11.04 7.58
CA ARG A 178 5.15 11.38 8.41
C ARG A 178 4.39 10.14 8.86
N ALA A 179 4.20 9.17 7.96
CA ALA A 179 3.59 7.88 8.31
C ALA A 179 4.37 7.18 9.45
N ILE A 180 5.71 7.17 9.36
CA ILE A 180 6.60 6.66 10.42
C ILE A 180 6.38 7.38 11.75
N GLN A 181 6.30 8.71 11.73
CA GLN A 181 6.06 9.47 12.95
C GLN A 181 4.72 9.10 13.60
N GLY A 182 3.70 8.80 12.80
CA GLY A 182 2.42 8.27 13.26
C GLY A 182 2.57 6.90 13.92
N LEU A 183 3.30 5.97 13.31
CA LEU A 183 3.57 4.63 13.86
C LEU A 183 4.36 4.68 15.17
N GLY A 184 5.31 5.61 15.27
CA GLY A 184 6.05 5.92 16.50
C GLY A 184 5.17 6.44 17.64
N ARG A 185 3.88 6.74 17.43
CA ARG A 185 2.95 7.09 18.52
C ARG A 185 2.51 5.86 19.30
N THR A 186 2.45 4.69 18.67
CA THR A 186 2.05 3.43 19.31
C THR A 186 3.21 2.49 19.59
N HIS A 187 4.40 2.77 19.05
CA HIS A 187 5.61 2.01 19.29
C HIS A 187 6.66 2.88 20.01
N ARG A 188 6.93 2.57 21.28
CA ARG A 188 7.87 3.31 22.12
C ARG A 188 8.66 2.36 23.03
N THR A 189 9.77 2.87 23.57
CA THR A 189 10.40 2.25 24.73
C THR A 189 9.43 2.24 25.91
N HIS A 190 9.62 1.33 26.86
CA HIS A 190 8.79 1.21 28.07
C HIS A 190 7.32 0.77 27.82
N GLN A 191 7.08 0.01 26.75
CA GLN A 191 5.78 -0.62 26.48
C GLN A 191 5.70 -2.04 27.05
N ALA A 192 4.54 -2.40 27.61
CA ALA A 192 4.23 -3.74 28.10
C ALA A 192 4.16 -4.76 26.97
N THR A 193 3.63 -4.33 25.82
CA THR A 193 3.45 -5.17 24.63
C THR A 193 3.81 -4.40 23.36
N THR A 194 4.34 -5.10 22.38
CA THR A 194 4.67 -4.51 21.07
C THR A 194 3.43 -4.41 20.19
N PRO A 195 3.20 -3.28 19.50
CA PRO A 195 2.05 -3.12 18.62
C PRO A 195 2.11 -4.09 17.42
N LEU A 196 0.94 -4.44 16.91
CA LEU A 196 0.75 -5.03 15.59
C LEU A 196 0.41 -3.92 14.61
N PHE A 197 1.20 -3.75 13.57
CA PHE A 197 0.88 -2.83 12.47
C PHE A 197 0.11 -3.58 11.38
N ARG A 198 -0.99 -2.97 10.92
CA ARG A 198 -1.80 -3.46 9.81
C ARG A 198 -2.07 -2.31 8.85
N PRO A 199 -1.29 -2.17 7.77
CA PRO A 199 -1.69 -1.37 6.63
C PRO A 199 -3.06 -1.85 6.14
N VAL A 200 -3.97 -0.92 5.90
CA VAL A 200 -5.27 -1.20 5.31
C VAL A 200 -5.22 -0.63 3.90
N THR A 201 -5.46 -1.47 2.92
CA THR A 201 -5.53 -1.11 1.51
C THR A 201 -6.88 -1.53 0.96
N THR A 202 -7.41 -0.76 0.03
CA THR A 202 -8.58 -1.16 -0.75
C THR A 202 -8.17 -2.05 -1.92
N ASP A 203 -9.14 -2.50 -2.71
CA ASP A 203 -8.93 -3.17 -3.99
C ASP A 203 -8.54 -2.20 -5.12
N CYS A 204 -8.39 -0.90 -4.82
CA CYS A 204 -7.83 0.08 -5.74
C CYS A 204 -6.30 -0.06 -5.79
N LYS A 205 -5.79 -0.64 -6.88
CA LYS A 205 -4.34 -0.86 -7.05
C LYS A 205 -3.53 0.42 -7.12
N GLY A 206 -4.14 1.56 -7.42
CA GLY A 206 -3.52 2.87 -7.26
C GLY A 206 -2.94 3.10 -5.85
N GLU A 207 -3.54 2.48 -4.81
CA GLU A 207 -3.05 2.58 -3.44
C GLU A 207 -1.75 1.81 -3.18
N LEU A 208 -1.39 0.85 -4.03
CA LEU A 208 -0.17 0.05 -3.88
C LEU A 208 1.08 0.94 -3.84
N ARG A 209 1.08 2.06 -4.57
CA ARG A 209 2.15 3.06 -4.52
C ARG A 209 2.41 3.58 -3.10
N PHE A 210 1.36 3.91 -2.36
CA PHE A 210 1.50 4.47 -1.02
C PHE A 210 1.98 3.40 -0.05
N THR A 211 1.46 2.19 -0.23
CA THR A 211 1.75 1.05 0.63
C THR A 211 3.19 0.56 0.45
N SER A 212 3.69 0.48 -0.78
CA SER A 212 5.06 0.03 -1.10
C SER A 212 6.14 0.98 -0.55
N THR A 213 5.91 2.29 -0.63
CA THR A 213 6.84 3.28 -0.11
C THR A 213 6.96 3.20 1.43
N ILE A 214 5.84 2.91 2.10
CA ILE A 214 5.79 2.83 3.57
C ILE A 214 6.30 1.49 4.09
N ALA A 215 6.01 0.40 3.38
CA ALA A 215 6.56 -0.92 3.65
C ALA A 215 8.08 -0.90 3.76
N ARG A 216 8.76 -0.35 2.75
CA ARG A 216 10.22 -0.25 2.72
C ARG A 216 10.78 0.53 3.91
N ARG A 217 10.08 1.58 4.34
CA ARG A 217 10.52 2.38 5.50
C ARG A 217 10.17 1.72 6.83
N LEU A 218 9.09 0.94 6.91
CA LEU A 218 8.77 0.07 8.04
C LEU A 218 9.85 -1.00 8.26
N ASP A 219 10.39 -1.57 7.18
CA ASP A 219 11.52 -2.51 7.22
C ASP A 219 12.76 -1.87 7.86
N SER A 220 13.08 -0.64 7.43
CA SER A 220 14.23 0.14 7.94
C SER A 220 14.12 0.48 9.43
N LEU A 221 12.91 0.53 9.99
CA LEU A 221 12.66 0.89 11.40
C LEU A 221 12.72 -0.28 12.38
N GLY A 222 12.87 -1.52 11.89
CA GLY A 222 12.73 -2.69 12.76
C GLY A 222 11.33 -2.85 13.37
N ALA A 223 10.34 -2.13 12.83
CA ALA A 223 8.99 -2.03 13.37
C ALA A 223 8.11 -3.25 13.00
N LEU A 224 8.51 -4.01 11.97
CA LEU A 224 7.95 -5.33 11.71
C LEU A 224 8.48 -6.30 12.78
N THR A 225 7.59 -6.74 13.65
CA THR A 225 7.94 -7.60 14.77
C THR A 225 8.46 -8.95 14.31
N ARG A 226 9.24 -9.60 15.19
CA ARG A 226 10.02 -10.84 15.02
C ARG A 226 9.29 -12.02 14.35
N GLY A 227 7.95 -12.03 14.29
CA GLY A 227 7.15 -13.05 13.58
C GLY A 227 6.45 -12.58 12.29
N GLN A 228 6.27 -11.27 12.06
CA GLN A 228 5.60 -10.72 10.87
C GLN A 228 6.52 -10.62 9.65
N ARG A 229 7.84 -10.60 9.85
CA ARG A 229 8.82 -10.71 8.75
C ARG A 229 8.77 -12.07 8.05
N GLN A 230 8.42 -13.15 8.77
CA GLN A 230 8.26 -14.50 8.18
C GLN A 230 7.02 -14.63 7.30
N THR A 231 5.98 -13.83 7.54
CA THR A 231 4.87 -13.67 6.59
C THR A 231 5.20 -12.70 5.45
N GLY A 232 6.46 -12.30 5.27
CA GLY A 232 6.92 -11.65 4.03
C GLY A 232 6.90 -12.59 2.83
N GLY A 233 6.91 -13.91 3.06
CA GLY A 233 6.51 -14.92 2.07
C GLY A 233 5.00 -15.20 2.04
N GLN A 234 4.20 -14.48 2.83
CA GLN A 234 2.74 -14.53 2.86
C GLN A 234 2.15 -13.12 2.87
N GLY A 235 2.36 -12.41 1.75
CA GLY A 235 1.43 -11.38 1.30
C GLY A 235 1.39 -10.07 2.07
N LEU A 236 2.41 -9.70 2.85
CA LEU A 236 2.51 -8.31 3.30
C LEU A 236 3.15 -7.43 2.22
N PHE A 237 4.30 -7.83 1.65
CA PHE A 237 4.97 -7.13 0.54
C PHE A 237 5.86 -8.08 -0.27
N ASP A 238 5.56 -8.26 -1.55
CA ASP A 238 6.45 -8.89 -2.52
C ASP A 238 7.50 -7.86 -2.97
N PRO A 239 8.77 -8.21 -3.21
CA PRO A 239 9.68 -7.33 -3.92
C PRO A 239 9.14 -6.77 -5.24
N ALA A 240 8.22 -7.47 -5.91
CA ALA A 240 7.47 -6.96 -7.06
C ALA A 240 6.56 -5.76 -6.73
N ASP A 241 6.17 -5.59 -5.46
CA ASP A 241 5.41 -4.43 -5.00
C ASP A 241 6.31 -3.18 -4.85
N ASN A 242 7.64 -3.30 -4.98
CA ASN A 242 8.55 -2.15 -5.04
C ASN A 242 8.48 -1.47 -6.42
N LEU A 243 7.50 -0.58 -6.57
CA LEU A 243 7.25 0.18 -7.80
C LEU A 243 8.33 1.24 -8.11
N GLU A 244 9.34 1.44 -7.26
CA GLU A 244 10.47 2.35 -7.54
C GLU A 244 11.78 1.59 -7.84
N SER A 245 11.73 0.26 -7.92
CA SER A 245 12.89 -0.57 -8.26
C SER A 245 13.35 -0.37 -9.71
N GLU A 246 14.61 -0.71 -10.00
CA GLU A 246 15.12 -0.76 -11.38
C GLU A 246 14.28 -1.70 -12.26
N TYR A 247 13.77 -2.80 -11.69
CA TYR A 247 12.87 -3.73 -12.36
C TYR A 247 11.53 -3.07 -12.72
N ALA A 248 10.95 -2.26 -11.83
CA ALA A 248 9.71 -1.52 -12.09
C ALA A 248 9.90 -0.43 -13.15
N CYS A 249 11.01 0.32 -13.09
CA CYS A 249 11.36 1.30 -14.12
C CYS A 249 11.54 0.65 -15.50
N ALA A 250 12.24 -0.49 -15.56
CA ALA A 250 12.40 -1.23 -16.81
C ALA A 250 11.07 -1.83 -17.31
N ALA A 251 10.23 -2.34 -16.40
CA ALA A 251 8.90 -2.84 -16.74
C ALA A 251 8.01 -1.75 -17.33
N LEU A 252 8.11 -0.52 -16.83
CA LEU A 252 7.33 0.60 -17.33
C LEU A 252 7.69 0.95 -18.77
N LEU A 253 8.99 0.91 -19.13
CA LEU A 253 9.42 1.12 -20.51
C LEU A 253 8.81 0.09 -21.45
N SER A 254 8.86 -1.20 -21.10
CA SER A 254 8.19 -2.23 -21.90
C SER A 254 6.68 -2.11 -21.91
N TRP A 255 6.06 -1.63 -20.84
CA TRP A 255 4.64 -1.33 -20.84
C TRP A 255 4.30 -0.25 -21.88
N PHE A 256 5.12 0.80 -22.01
CA PHE A 256 4.95 1.80 -23.07
C PHE A 256 5.17 1.22 -24.48
N ASP A 257 6.16 0.35 -24.66
CA ASP A 257 6.38 -0.34 -25.95
C ASP A 257 5.18 -1.19 -26.35
N LEU A 258 4.62 -1.96 -25.40
CA LEU A 258 3.42 -2.77 -25.63
C LEU A 258 2.19 -1.91 -25.88
N LEU A 259 2.06 -0.76 -25.21
CA LEU A 259 0.98 0.20 -25.44
C LEU A 259 1.04 0.76 -26.87
N ALA A 260 2.22 1.19 -27.31
CA ALA A 260 2.42 1.70 -28.66
C ALA A 260 2.21 0.62 -29.73
N GLY A 261 2.59 -0.62 -29.43
CA GLY A 261 2.33 -1.78 -30.27
C GLY A 261 0.87 -2.25 -30.29
N GLY A 262 -0.03 -1.65 -29.49
CA GLY A 262 -1.43 -2.04 -29.39
C GLY A 262 -1.64 -3.44 -28.80
N LYS A 263 -0.69 -3.94 -28.00
CA LYS A 263 -0.68 -5.29 -27.43
C LYS A 263 -1.29 -5.38 -26.04
N LEU A 264 -1.60 -4.25 -25.42
CA LEU A 264 -2.26 -4.19 -24.11
C LEU A 264 -3.77 -4.32 -24.26
N ALA A 265 -4.40 -5.02 -23.32
CA ALA A 265 -5.85 -5.18 -23.26
C ALA A 265 -6.51 -4.04 -22.47
N SER A 266 -5.76 -3.41 -21.56
CA SER A 266 -6.29 -2.40 -20.64
C SER A 266 -6.72 -1.10 -21.32
N THR A 267 -5.96 -0.61 -22.30
CA THR A 267 -6.21 0.67 -22.99
C THR A 267 -5.46 0.74 -24.32
N THR A 268 -5.91 1.64 -25.19
CA THR A 268 -5.16 2.03 -26.39
C THR A 268 -4.24 3.21 -26.11
N LEU A 269 -3.23 3.42 -26.97
CA LEU A 269 -2.32 4.57 -26.88
C LEU A 269 -3.08 5.91 -26.91
N ASP A 270 -4.01 6.07 -27.85
CA ASP A 270 -4.78 7.30 -28.02
C ASP A 270 -5.64 7.61 -26.78
N GLU A 271 -6.39 6.62 -26.30
CA GLU A 271 -7.21 6.75 -25.11
C GLU A 271 -6.37 7.05 -23.86
N PHE A 272 -5.22 6.38 -23.71
CA PHE A 272 -4.32 6.61 -22.59
C PHE A 272 -3.77 8.05 -22.59
N GLN A 273 -3.29 8.54 -23.74
CA GLN A 273 -2.79 9.92 -23.85
C GLN A 273 -3.91 10.94 -23.60
N HIS A 274 -5.11 10.71 -24.15
CA HIS A 274 -6.26 11.58 -23.96
C HIS A 274 -6.66 11.70 -22.49
N ARG A 275 -6.77 10.57 -21.78
CA ARG A 275 -7.19 10.57 -20.36
C ARG A 275 -6.11 11.07 -19.40
N THR A 276 -4.85 10.76 -19.67
CA THR A 276 -3.74 11.10 -18.75
C THR A 276 -3.09 12.46 -19.04
N GLY A 277 -3.26 12.99 -20.26
CA GLY A 277 -2.53 14.16 -20.75
C GLY A 277 -1.03 13.92 -20.86
N LEU A 278 -0.58 12.66 -20.91
CA LEU A 278 0.80 12.32 -21.21
C LEU A 278 0.97 12.25 -22.73
N GLU A 279 2.04 12.87 -23.23
CA GLU A 279 2.44 12.74 -24.63
C GLU A 279 3.60 11.74 -24.71
N LEU A 280 3.30 10.54 -25.16
CA LEU A 280 4.24 9.43 -25.29
C LEU A 280 4.87 9.37 -26.68
N VAL A 281 4.16 9.84 -27.71
CA VAL A 281 4.65 9.86 -29.09
C VAL A 281 4.96 11.28 -29.57
N ASP A 282 5.88 11.38 -30.52
CA ASP A 282 6.16 12.60 -31.27
C ASP A 282 5.11 12.84 -32.37
N LYS A 283 5.35 13.86 -33.21
CA LYS A 283 4.44 14.22 -34.31
C LYS A 283 4.37 13.17 -35.42
N ASP A 284 5.38 12.31 -35.49
CA ASP A 284 5.50 11.26 -36.50
C ASP A 284 4.96 9.91 -35.98
N GLY A 285 4.46 9.88 -34.74
CA GLY A 285 3.85 8.70 -34.11
C GLY A 285 4.88 7.74 -33.49
N VAL A 286 6.13 8.16 -33.36
CA VAL A 286 7.21 7.37 -32.75
C VAL A 286 7.28 7.69 -31.25
N LEU A 287 7.53 6.68 -30.42
CA LEU A 287 7.75 6.87 -28.99
C LEU A 287 8.92 7.84 -28.76
N LYS A 288 8.72 8.83 -27.88
CA LYS A 288 9.75 9.81 -27.53
C LYS A 288 10.97 9.15 -26.87
N ASP A 289 12.16 9.67 -27.10
CA ASP A 289 13.38 9.18 -26.43
C ASP A 289 13.30 9.34 -24.90
N GLU A 290 12.70 10.46 -24.44
CA GLU A 290 12.51 10.74 -23.02
C GLU A 290 11.08 10.39 -22.57
N MET A 291 10.93 9.17 -22.06
CA MET A 291 9.67 8.68 -21.49
C MET A 291 9.35 9.32 -20.13
N PRO A 292 8.05 9.50 -19.79
CA PRO A 292 7.66 9.99 -18.48
C PRO A 292 8.22 9.09 -17.36
N PRO A 293 8.82 9.67 -16.30
CA PRO A 293 9.32 8.87 -15.18
C PRO A 293 8.16 8.20 -14.44
N ILE A 294 8.46 7.08 -13.77
CA ILE A 294 7.45 6.25 -13.09
C ILE A 294 6.59 7.03 -12.11
N GLN A 295 7.15 8.00 -11.38
CA GLN A 295 6.39 8.85 -10.45
C GLN A 295 5.36 9.72 -11.17
N ARG A 296 5.68 10.23 -12.37
CA ARG A 296 4.76 11.00 -13.20
C ARG A 296 3.67 10.09 -13.74
N TRP A 297 4.02 8.91 -14.24
CA TRP A 297 3.06 7.90 -14.73
C TRP A 297 2.08 7.46 -13.63
N LEU A 298 2.59 7.06 -12.45
CA LEU A 298 1.78 6.68 -11.30
C LEU A 298 0.82 7.80 -10.86
N ASN A 299 1.28 9.06 -10.83
CA ASN A 299 0.42 10.20 -10.49
C ASN A 299 -0.74 10.38 -11.48
N ARG A 300 -0.53 10.08 -12.77
CA ARG A 300 -1.59 10.21 -13.78
C ARG A 300 -2.59 9.06 -13.72
N ILE A 301 -2.14 7.85 -13.41
CA ILE A 301 -3.05 6.70 -13.28
C ILE A 301 -4.04 6.89 -12.14
N LEU A 302 -3.64 7.53 -11.03
CA LEU A 302 -4.53 7.79 -9.90
C LEU A 302 -5.79 8.61 -10.27
N ALA A 303 -5.78 9.33 -11.39
CA ALA A 303 -6.93 10.09 -11.89
C ALA A 303 -7.88 9.28 -12.79
N LEU A 304 -7.52 8.04 -13.15
CA LEU A 304 -8.32 7.18 -14.03
C LEU A 304 -9.44 6.48 -13.24
N PRO A 305 -10.50 5.98 -13.90
CA PRO A 305 -11.50 5.13 -13.25
C PRO A 305 -10.85 3.89 -12.60
N ILE A 306 -11.33 3.47 -11.43
CA ILE A 306 -10.73 2.38 -10.63
C ILE A 306 -10.55 1.10 -11.45
N ALA A 307 -11.55 0.72 -12.26
CA ALA A 307 -11.47 -0.47 -13.10
C ALA A 307 -10.30 -0.38 -14.10
N LEU A 308 -10.13 0.77 -14.75
CA LEU A 308 -9.03 1.00 -15.68
C LEU A 308 -7.67 1.04 -14.97
N GLN A 309 -7.60 1.70 -13.80
CA GLN A 309 -6.39 1.64 -12.96
C GLN A 309 -6.00 0.20 -12.69
N ASN A 310 -6.95 -0.61 -12.21
CA ASN A 310 -6.70 -1.99 -11.83
C ASN A 310 -6.22 -2.83 -13.01
N SER A 311 -6.82 -2.68 -14.20
CA SER A 311 -6.39 -3.36 -15.42
C SER A 311 -4.98 -2.95 -15.87
N ILE A 312 -4.64 -1.66 -15.84
CA ILE A 312 -3.29 -1.19 -16.16
C ILE A 312 -2.27 -1.75 -15.16
N PHE A 313 -2.60 -1.72 -13.87
CA PHE A 313 -1.72 -2.26 -12.82
C PHE A 313 -1.56 -3.78 -12.92
N ASP A 314 -2.57 -4.53 -13.36
CA ASP A 314 -2.43 -5.97 -13.62
C ASP A 314 -1.35 -6.26 -14.65
N GLU A 315 -1.42 -5.61 -15.80
CA GLU A 315 -0.43 -5.78 -16.88
C GLU A 315 0.96 -5.33 -16.42
N PHE A 316 1.04 -4.16 -15.76
CA PHE A 316 2.30 -3.62 -15.28
C PHE A 316 2.96 -4.51 -14.22
N LEU A 317 2.20 -4.98 -13.22
CA LEU A 317 2.73 -5.86 -12.17
C LEU A 317 3.16 -7.22 -12.74
N ALA A 318 2.45 -7.74 -13.74
CA ALA A 318 2.86 -8.95 -14.45
C ALA A 318 4.23 -8.80 -15.13
N LEU A 319 4.51 -7.64 -15.73
CA LEU A 319 5.82 -7.33 -16.33
C LEU A 319 6.94 -7.21 -15.29
N ILE A 320 6.64 -6.68 -14.10
CA ILE A 320 7.61 -6.65 -12.98
C ILE A 320 7.91 -8.07 -12.53
N GLU A 321 6.87 -8.89 -12.34
CA GLU A 321 7.03 -10.26 -11.85
C GLU A 321 7.86 -11.12 -12.81
N THR A 322 7.64 -10.99 -14.13
CA THR A 322 8.46 -11.64 -15.16
C THR A 322 9.94 -11.29 -15.00
N ARG A 323 10.26 -10.00 -14.80
CA ARG A 323 11.64 -9.54 -14.64
C ARG A 323 12.28 -10.00 -13.34
N VAL A 324 11.53 -9.91 -12.24
CA VAL A 324 12.00 -10.36 -10.92
C VAL A 324 12.29 -11.86 -10.96
N SER A 325 11.41 -12.66 -11.57
CA SER A 325 11.63 -14.10 -11.76
C SER A 325 12.89 -14.36 -12.59
N ALA A 326 13.04 -13.70 -13.74
CA ALA A 326 14.22 -13.87 -14.58
C ALA A 326 15.52 -13.45 -13.89
N ALA A 327 15.49 -12.39 -13.07
CA ALA A 327 16.64 -11.96 -12.27
C ALA A 327 17.00 -12.97 -11.17
N ARG A 328 15.99 -13.57 -10.52
CA ARG A 328 16.18 -14.63 -9.52
C ARG A 328 16.81 -15.87 -10.16
N ASP A 329 16.28 -16.31 -11.29
CA ASP A 329 16.81 -17.47 -12.03
C ASP A 329 18.26 -17.23 -12.49
N ALA A 330 18.60 -15.99 -12.84
CA ALA A 330 19.95 -15.60 -13.21
C ALA A 330 20.88 -15.35 -12.00
N GLY A 331 20.40 -15.45 -10.76
CA GLY A 331 21.18 -15.16 -9.54
C GLY A 331 21.62 -13.70 -9.39
N ARG A 332 20.98 -12.78 -10.12
CA ARG A 332 21.29 -11.33 -10.12
C ARG A 332 20.25 -10.50 -9.39
N PHE A 333 19.31 -11.15 -8.71
CA PHE A 333 18.26 -10.45 -7.98
C PHE A 333 18.80 -9.86 -6.69
N ASP A 334 18.80 -8.53 -6.61
CA ASP A 334 19.13 -7.82 -5.37
C ASP A 334 17.86 -7.68 -4.51
N VAL A 335 17.82 -8.42 -3.42
CA VAL A 335 16.73 -8.40 -2.43
C VAL A 335 16.85 -7.16 -1.52
N GLY A 336 17.99 -6.45 -1.54
CA GLY A 336 18.32 -5.36 -0.66
C GLY A 336 18.77 -5.85 0.72
N VAL A 337 18.41 -5.11 1.77
CA VAL A 337 18.82 -5.44 3.14
C VAL A 337 18.06 -6.67 3.64
N GLU A 338 18.77 -7.78 3.79
CA GLU A 338 18.22 -9.02 4.32
C GLU A 338 18.53 -9.19 5.82
N THR A 339 17.53 -9.59 6.61
CA THR A 339 17.76 -10.05 7.99
C THR A 339 17.73 -11.58 8.02
N ILE A 340 18.90 -12.16 8.26
CA ILE A 340 19.06 -13.61 8.45
C ILE A 340 18.62 -13.99 9.87
N LEU A 341 17.42 -14.54 10.01
CA LEU A 341 16.92 -15.08 11.28
C LEU A 341 17.41 -16.50 11.49
N VAL A 342 18.12 -16.71 12.59
CA VAL A 342 18.75 -17.99 12.93
C VAL A 342 18.52 -18.29 14.39
N ASP A 343 18.39 -19.58 14.72
CA ASP A 343 18.39 -20.04 16.10
C ASP A 343 19.81 -19.98 16.67
N ARG A 344 20.80 -20.29 15.82
CA ARG A 344 22.22 -20.22 16.13
C ARG A 344 23.01 -19.77 14.89
N ALA A 345 23.97 -18.89 15.10
CA ALA A 345 25.01 -18.55 14.13
C ALA A 345 26.37 -18.85 14.75
N THR A 346 27.18 -19.63 14.06
CA THR A 346 28.54 -20.00 14.46
C THR A 346 29.51 -19.51 13.40
N LEU A 347 30.44 -18.64 13.78
CA LEU A 347 31.54 -18.25 12.89
C LEU A 347 32.48 -19.44 12.72
N ILE A 348 32.62 -19.92 11.48
CA ILE A 348 33.48 -21.05 11.12
C ILE A 348 34.86 -20.57 10.68
N ASP A 349 34.90 -19.50 9.89
CA ASP A 349 36.14 -18.97 9.32
C ASP A 349 36.06 -17.45 9.15
N ASP A 350 37.21 -16.78 9.28
CA ASP A 350 37.36 -15.34 9.09
C ASP A 350 38.66 -15.06 8.33
N VAL A 351 38.51 -14.68 7.06
CA VAL A 351 39.64 -14.43 6.15
C VAL A 351 39.71 -12.95 5.81
N VAL A 352 40.83 -12.29 6.11
CA VAL A 352 41.09 -10.92 5.67
C VAL A 352 41.33 -10.91 4.15
N LEU A 353 40.44 -10.30 3.38
CA LEU A 353 40.54 -10.15 1.93
C LEU A 353 41.44 -8.98 1.53
N ARG A 354 41.36 -7.86 2.25
CA ARG A 354 42.09 -6.62 1.93
C ARG A 354 42.30 -5.79 3.19
N THR A 355 43.46 -5.15 3.29
CA THR A 355 43.71 -4.07 4.23
C THR A 355 43.92 -2.79 3.44
N ASP A 356 43.15 -1.75 3.74
CA ASP A 356 43.32 -0.44 3.13
C ASP A 356 44.64 0.19 3.56
N SER A 357 45.45 0.62 2.59
CA SER A 357 46.80 1.12 2.84
C SER A 357 46.85 2.51 3.47
N LEU A 358 45.77 3.30 3.37
CA LEU A 358 45.70 4.66 3.89
C LEU A 358 45.11 4.70 5.31
N THR A 359 44.04 3.93 5.54
CA THR A 359 43.25 3.95 6.77
C THR A 359 43.54 2.77 7.69
N GLY A 360 44.18 1.71 7.19
CA GLY A 360 44.39 0.46 7.92
C GLY A 360 43.12 -0.39 8.10
N ALA A 361 41.99 0.01 7.51
CA ALA A 361 40.73 -0.71 7.62
C ALA A 361 40.81 -2.07 6.91
N THR A 362 40.34 -3.13 7.56
CA THR A 362 40.34 -4.49 7.01
C THR A 362 38.96 -4.85 6.43
N SER A 363 38.98 -5.58 5.33
CA SER A 363 37.82 -6.24 4.73
C SER A 363 37.95 -7.74 4.96
N HIS A 364 36.90 -8.35 5.47
CA HIS A 364 36.88 -9.74 5.91
C HIS A 364 35.87 -10.54 5.09
N LEU A 365 36.15 -11.81 4.84
CA LEU A 365 35.22 -12.81 4.39
C LEU A 365 34.93 -13.74 5.56
N LEU A 366 33.75 -13.58 6.16
CA LEU A 366 33.28 -14.42 7.23
C LEU A 366 32.53 -15.61 6.64
N THR A 367 32.88 -16.82 7.05
CA THR A 367 32.07 -18.02 6.79
C THR A 367 31.32 -18.34 8.06
N ILE A 368 29.99 -18.24 8.02
CA ILE A 368 29.13 -18.47 9.18
C ILE A 368 28.24 -19.68 8.88
N GLU A 369 28.24 -20.65 9.78
CA GLU A 369 27.24 -21.70 9.80
C GLU A 369 26.02 -21.21 10.57
N ILE A 370 24.86 -21.33 9.96
CA ILE A 370 23.60 -20.87 10.51
C ILE A 370 22.64 -22.05 10.66
N GLU A 371 22.05 -22.17 11.85
CA GLU A 371 21.01 -23.15 12.13
C GLU A 371 19.65 -22.45 12.17
N ARG A 372 18.68 -22.98 11.43
CA ARG A 372 17.31 -22.45 11.39
C ARG A 372 16.29 -23.57 11.53
N ARG A 373 15.36 -23.44 12.47
CA ARG A 373 14.10 -24.20 12.44
C ARG A 373 13.11 -23.50 11.51
N ARG A 374 12.57 -24.25 10.56
CA ARG A 374 11.47 -23.76 9.74
C ARG A 374 10.19 -23.74 10.57
N ASN A 375 9.43 -22.65 10.45
CA ASN A 375 8.09 -22.53 11.02
C ASN A 375 7.06 -22.82 9.93
N PRO A 376 6.64 -24.09 9.75
CA PRO A 376 5.70 -24.43 8.70
C PRO A 376 4.31 -23.86 8.99
N ILE A 377 3.56 -23.57 7.93
CA ILE A 377 2.15 -23.18 8.00
C ILE A 377 1.34 -24.34 8.59
N SER A 378 0.62 -24.07 9.68
CA SER A 378 -0.21 -25.09 10.32
C SER A 378 -1.38 -25.52 9.43
N LEU A 379 -1.85 -26.76 9.63
CA LEU A 379 -3.01 -27.29 8.93
C LEU A 379 -4.24 -26.38 9.10
N ASP A 380 -4.54 -25.93 10.32
CA ASP A 380 -5.67 -25.02 10.59
C ASP A 380 -5.56 -23.68 9.84
N ARG A 381 -4.34 -23.22 9.58
CA ARG A 381 -4.13 -21.97 8.85
C ARG A 381 -4.34 -22.19 7.36
N ILE A 382 -3.77 -23.23 6.77
CA ILE A 382 -3.92 -23.47 5.32
C ILE A 382 -5.35 -23.83 4.95
N LEU A 383 -6.07 -24.56 5.82
CA LEU A 383 -7.48 -24.87 5.60
C LEU A 383 -8.36 -23.62 5.64
N ARG A 384 -8.08 -22.67 6.56
CA ARG A 384 -8.79 -21.38 6.58
C ARG A 384 -8.54 -20.55 5.32
N ILE A 385 -7.33 -20.62 4.75
CA ILE A 385 -7.02 -19.98 3.47
C ILE A 385 -7.84 -20.64 2.35
N ALA A 386 -7.86 -21.98 2.31
CA ALA A 386 -8.65 -22.71 1.33
C ALA A 386 -10.17 -22.42 1.43
N ASP A 387 -10.71 -22.33 2.64
CA ASP A 387 -12.13 -22.01 2.86
C ASP A 387 -12.49 -20.56 2.46
N GLY A 388 -11.49 -19.67 2.39
CA GLY A 388 -11.66 -18.27 2.01
C GLY A 388 -11.43 -17.95 0.52
N ASP A 389 -10.88 -18.88 -0.25
CA ASP A 389 -10.55 -18.70 -1.67
C ASP A 389 -11.30 -19.72 -2.54
N GLY A 390 -12.24 -19.23 -3.35
CA GLY A 390 -13.04 -20.07 -4.24
C GLY A 390 -12.26 -20.74 -5.38
N SER A 391 -11.00 -20.36 -5.60
CA SER A 391 -10.09 -21.00 -6.57
C SER A 391 -9.21 -22.09 -5.95
N ALA A 392 -9.29 -22.27 -4.62
CA ALA A 392 -8.42 -23.17 -3.90
C ALA A 392 -8.68 -24.64 -4.24
N THR A 393 -7.62 -25.42 -4.38
CA THR A 393 -7.71 -26.86 -4.66
C THR A 393 -6.61 -27.63 -3.96
N PHE A 394 -6.99 -28.73 -3.31
CA PHE A 394 -6.06 -29.56 -2.56
C PHE A 394 -5.32 -30.51 -3.51
N MET A 395 -3.99 -30.49 -3.47
CA MET A 395 -3.17 -31.30 -4.35
C MET A 395 -2.13 -32.15 -3.60
N ILE A 396 -1.83 -33.33 -4.15
CA ILE A 396 -0.69 -34.17 -3.75
C ILE A 396 0.11 -34.55 -4.99
N ASN A 397 1.42 -34.47 -4.90
CA ASN A 397 2.33 -34.91 -5.93
C ASN A 397 2.55 -36.43 -5.81
N ARG A 398 2.09 -37.23 -6.79
CA ARG A 398 2.18 -38.70 -6.73
C ARG A 398 3.60 -39.24 -6.63
N LYS A 399 4.59 -38.56 -7.22
CA LYS A 399 5.99 -39.03 -7.20
C LYS A 399 6.68 -38.78 -5.86
N SER A 400 6.40 -37.64 -5.24
CA SER A 400 7.08 -37.21 -4.01
C SER A 400 6.26 -37.39 -2.74
N GLY A 401 4.95 -37.65 -2.85
CA GLY A 401 4.01 -37.70 -1.73
C GLY A 401 3.75 -36.34 -1.08
N LYS A 402 4.30 -35.25 -1.63
CA LYS A 402 4.21 -33.90 -1.07
C LYS A 402 2.86 -33.27 -1.38
N SER A 403 2.35 -32.49 -0.43
CA SER A 403 1.11 -31.77 -0.45
C SER A 403 1.32 -30.30 -0.84
N ALA A 404 0.33 -29.74 -1.54
CA ALA A 404 0.25 -28.33 -1.87
C ALA A 404 -1.21 -27.87 -1.94
N LEU A 405 -1.48 -26.64 -1.50
CA LEU A 405 -2.74 -25.96 -1.81
C LEU A 405 -2.53 -25.15 -3.09
N ARG A 406 -3.26 -25.47 -4.15
CA ARG A 406 -3.27 -24.70 -5.39
C ARG A 406 -4.23 -23.53 -5.27
N THR A 407 -3.78 -22.34 -5.62
CA THR A 407 -4.61 -21.14 -5.82
C THR A 407 -4.24 -20.49 -7.15
N LYS A 408 -5.10 -19.60 -7.66
CA LYS A 408 -4.74 -18.79 -8.85
C LYS A 408 -3.64 -17.80 -8.48
N ALA A 409 -2.58 -17.77 -9.29
CA ALA A 409 -1.53 -16.75 -9.20
C ALA A 409 -1.78 -15.64 -10.23
N ARG A 410 -1.07 -14.52 -10.10
CA ARG A 410 -1.00 -13.50 -11.15
C ARG A 410 -0.36 -14.12 -12.39
N ALA A 411 -0.96 -13.86 -13.56
CA ALA A 411 -0.39 -14.29 -14.83
C ALA A 411 0.94 -13.54 -15.06
N LEU A 412 1.92 -14.22 -15.68
CA LEU A 412 3.08 -13.52 -16.21
C LEU A 412 2.71 -12.88 -17.54
N MET A 413 3.36 -11.79 -17.91
CA MET A 413 3.21 -11.20 -19.23
C MET A 413 4.48 -11.46 -20.04
N GLU A 414 4.32 -12.02 -21.24
CA GLU A 414 5.42 -12.15 -22.19
C GLU A 414 5.83 -10.76 -22.69
N GLU A 415 7.10 -10.39 -22.54
CA GLU A 415 7.57 -9.03 -22.82
C GLU A 415 7.45 -8.61 -24.29
N LYS A 416 7.44 -9.56 -25.24
CA LYS A 416 7.41 -9.26 -26.68
C LYS A 416 6.00 -9.18 -27.25
N GLU A 417 5.14 -10.11 -26.88
CA GLU A 417 3.78 -10.20 -27.44
C GLU A 417 2.69 -9.68 -26.50
N GLY A 418 3.02 -9.39 -25.23
CA GLY A 418 2.03 -8.96 -24.23
C GLY A 418 1.07 -10.09 -23.84
N THR A 419 1.30 -11.32 -24.29
CA THR A 419 0.41 -12.45 -24.03
C THR A 419 0.45 -12.80 -22.54
N PRO A 420 -0.70 -12.81 -21.84
CA PRO A 420 -0.76 -13.28 -20.47
C PRO A 420 -0.57 -14.80 -20.43
N ILE A 421 0.37 -15.27 -19.60
CA ILE A 421 0.68 -16.67 -19.36
C ILE A 421 0.03 -17.06 -18.01
N PRO A 422 -1.04 -17.87 -18.02
CA PRO A 422 -1.73 -18.31 -16.80
C PRO A 422 -0.81 -19.07 -15.86
N ARG A 423 -0.95 -18.80 -14.55
CA ARG A 423 -0.15 -19.42 -13.50
C ARG A 423 -0.97 -19.80 -12.30
N VAL A 424 -0.43 -20.76 -11.58
CA VAL A 424 -0.95 -21.27 -10.32
C VAL A 424 0.12 -21.13 -9.25
N GLU A 425 -0.32 -20.80 -8.05
CA GLU A 425 0.50 -20.83 -6.85
C GLU A 425 0.23 -22.14 -6.12
N LEU A 426 1.30 -22.89 -5.85
CA LEU A 426 1.30 -24.08 -5.03
C LEU A 426 1.88 -23.72 -3.67
N MET A 427 1.00 -23.38 -2.73
CA MET A 427 1.39 -23.15 -1.33
C MET A 427 1.75 -24.48 -0.67
N ARG A 428 2.97 -24.59 -0.15
CA ARG A 428 3.45 -25.76 0.60
C ARG A 428 3.75 -25.37 2.05
N PRO A 429 3.98 -26.33 2.97
CA PRO A 429 4.15 -26.02 4.38
C PRO A 429 5.26 -25.00 4.67
N THR A 430 6.33 -24.98 3.87
CA THR A 430 7.52 -24.15 4.12
C THR A 430 7.83 -23.13 3.02
N ARG A 431 7.19 -23.23 1.86
CA ARG A 431 7.48 -22.38 0.69
C ARG A 431 6.29 -22.33 -0.24
N ASN A 432 6.24 -21.32 -1.09
CA ASN A 432 5.31 -21.28 -2.20
C ASN A 432 6.10 -21.58 -3.48
N GLU A 433 5.50 -22.37 -4.37
CA GLU A 433 6.04 -22.69 -5.68
C GLU A 433 5.07 -22.11 -6.73
N TYR A 434 5.59 -21.45 -7.76
CA TYR A 434 4.75 -20.93 -8.83
C TYR A 434 5.02 -21.70 -10.11
N MET A 435 3.96 -22.07 -10.82
CA MET A 435 4.07 -22.88 -12.03
C MET A 435 3.09 -22.36 -13.10
N ARG A 436 3.41 -22.56 -14.38
CA ARG A 436 2.45 -22.29 -15.45
C ARG A 436 1.32 -23.31 -15.39
N GLU A 437 0.14 -22.91 -15.81
CA GLU A 437 -1.02 -23.82 -15.79
C GLU A 437 -0.80 -25.04 -16.70
N ASP A 438 -0.16 -24.85 -17.86
CA ASP A 438 0.22 -25.93 -18.77
C ASP A 438 1.25 -26.88 -18.14
N ASP A 439 2.28 -26.34 -17.47
CA ASP A 439 3.29 -27.15 -16.77
C ASP A 439 2.66 -27.95 -15.61
N LEU A 440 1.62 -27.42 -14.94
CA LEU A 440 0.87 -28.15 -13.91
C LEU A 440 0.17 -29.36 -14.50
N TYR A 441 -0.44 -29.22 -15.67
CA TYR A 441 -1.14 -30.30 -16.35
C TYR A 441 -0.18 -31.46 -16.71
N GLU A 442 1.06 -31.14 -17.10
CA GLU A 442 2.09 -32.14 -17.40
C GLU A 442 2.81 -32.68 -16.16
N SER A 443 2.57 -32.08 -14.99
CA SER A 443 3.22 -32.45 -13.73
C SER A 443 2.61 -33.71 -13.10
N SER A 444 3.19 -34.16 -11.98
CA SER A 444 2.65 -35.28 -11.20
C SER A 444 1.76 -34.83 -10.02
N TRP A 445 1.27 -33.59 -10.05
CA TRP A 445 0.33 -33.06 -9.06
C TRP A 445 -1.10 -33.49 -9.40
N GLU A 446 -1.80 -34.04 -8.42
CA GLU A 446 -3.18 -34.46 -8.60
C GLU A 446 -4.08 -33.87 -7.52
N GLU A 447 -5.32 -33.58 -7.90
CA GLU A 447 -6.36 -33.12 -6.99
C GLU A 447 -6.79 -34.26 -6.06
N VAL A 448 -6.89 -33.97 -4.76
CA VAL A 448 -7.23 -34.94 -3.72
C VAL A 448 -8.32 -34.42 -2.79
N THR A 449 -8.90 -35.31 -1.98
CA THR A 449 -9.87 -34.90 -0.97
C THR A 449 -9.22 -34.11 0.17
N ARG A 450 -10.02 -33.33 0.88
CA ARG A 450 -9.58 -32.54 2.05
C ARG A 450 -8.94 -33.43 3.11
N GLU A 451 -9.42 -34.65 3.29
CA GLU A 451 -8.90 -35.61 4.27
C GLU A 451 -7.50 -36.10 3.89
N ALA A 452 -7.31 -36.50 2.62
CA ALA A 452 -6.02 -36.96 2.12
C ALA A 452 -4.97 -35.85 2.18
N PHE A 453 -5.34 -34.64 1.78
CA PHE A 453 -4.49 -33.45 1.90
C PHE A 453 -4.13 -33.13 3.36
N SER A 454 -5.11 -33.16 4.26
CA SER A 454 -4.89 -32.85 5.67
C SER A 454 -3.89 -33.81 6.32
N ALA A 455 -3.99 -35.11 5.99
CA ALA A 455 -3.05 -36.12 6.46
C ALA A 455 -1.63 -35.88 5.93
N ALA A 456 -1.49 -35.63 4.62
CA ALA A 456 -0.19 -35.38 3.98
C ALA A 456 0.45 -34.08 4.50
N TRP A 457 -0.33 -33.01 4.62
CA TRP A 457 0.15 -31.71 5.11
C TRP A 457 0.59 -31.78 6.57
N ALA A 458 -0.19 -32.43 7.44
CA ALA A 458 0.17 -32.61 8.84
C ALA A 458 1.47 -33.42 8.99
N GLY A 459 1.65 -34.45 8.16
CA GLY A 459 2.88 -35.25 8.11
C GLY A 459 4.11 -34.42 7.72
N GLU A 460 4.00 -33.60 6.67
CA GLU A 460 5.09 -32.70 6.27
C GLU A 460 5.40 -31.63 7.33
N VAL A 461 4.36 -31.03 7.94
CA VAL A 461 4.52 -30.04 9.01
C VAL A 461 5.31 -30.62 10.19
N GLU A 462 4.99 -31.85 10.60
CA GLU A 462 5.67 -32.49 11.72
C GLU A 462 7.12 -32.86 11.37
N ALA A 463 7.36 -33.42 10.17
CA ALA A 463 8.71 -33.72 9.69
C ALA A 463 9.59 -32.46 9.63
N VAL A 464 9.03 -31.34 9.19
CA VAL A 464 9.74 -30.06 9.13
C VAL A 464 10.06 -29.52 10.52
N ARG A 465 9.13 -29.62 11.48
CA ARG A 465 9.35 -29.14 12.86
C ARG A 465 10.48 -29.86 13.59
N GLN A 466 10.71 -31.11 13.25
CA GLN A 466 11.77 -31.95 13.83
C GLN A 466 13.13 -31.74 13.14
N THR A 467 13.15 -31.10 11.98
CA THR A 467 14.37 -30.88 11.21
C THR A 467 14.96 -29.51 11.54
N VAL A 468 16.24 -29.48 11.93
CA VAL A 468 17.03 -28.25 12.02
C VAL A 468 17.83 -28.16 10.73
N ASP A 469 17.61 -27.11 9.93
CA ASP A 469 18.41 -26.87 8.74
C ASP A 469 19.70 -26.17 9.15
N SER A 470 20.85 -26.71 8.74
CA SER A 470 22.12 -26.02 8.77
C SER A 470 22.51 -25.57 7.37
N GLU A 471 22.91 -24.31 7.25
CA GLU A 471 23.40 -23.71 6.00
C GLU A 471 24.70 -22.95 6.30
N THR A 472 25.62 -22.93 5.32
CA THR A 472 26.82 -22.11 5.41
C THR A 472 26.68 -20.88 4.53
N ILE A 473 26.74 -19.70 5.14
CA ILE A 473 26.74 -18.41 4.45
C ILE A 473 28.15 -17.82 4.44
N ARG A 474 28.48 -17.10 3.37
CA ARG A 474 29.72 -16.33 3.27
C ARG A 474 29.37 -14.84 3.18
N LEU A 475 29.86 -14.06 4.14
CA LEU A 475 29.59 -12.64 4.26
C LEU A 475 30.89 -11.86 4.09
N ALA A 476 30.94 -10.98 3.10
CA ALA A 476 31.96 -9.95 3.07
C ALA A 476 31.59 -8.86 4.09
N THR A 477 32.51 -8.48 4.96
CA THR A 477 32.29 -7.47 6.02
C THR A 477 33.50 -6.53 6.13
N GLY A 478 33.35 -5.40 6.82
CA GLY A 478 34.39 -4.38 6.93
C GLY A 478 34.22 -3.26 5.90
N LEU A 479 35.33 -2.63 5.48
CA LEU A 479 35.29 -1.57 4.48
C LEU A 479 35.02 -2.15 3.08
N LEU A 480 33.75 -2.39 2.76
CA LEU A 480 33.27 -2.88 1.46
C LEU A 480 33.23 -1.74 0.42
N LEU A 481 34.36 -1.04 0.33
CA LEU A 481 34.81 -0.10 -0.70
C LEU A 481 33.87 1.04 -1.13
N PRO A 482 34.39 1.95 -1.96
CA PRO A 482 33.82 2.07 -3.30
C PRO A 482 34.67 1.38 -4.37
#